data_AF-A0A075FK70-F1
#
_entry.id   AF-A0A075FK70-F1
#
_cell.length_a   1.000
_cell.length_b   1.000
_cell.length_c   1.000
_cell.angle_alpha   90.00
_cell.angle_beta   90.00
_cell.angle_gamma   90.00
#
_symmetry.space_group_name_H-M   'P 1'
#
loop_
_entity.id
_entity.type
_entity.pdbx_description
1 polymer ?
#
loop_
_entity_poly.entity_id
_entity_poly.type
_entity_poly.pdbx_seq_one_letter_code
_entity_poly.pdbx_strand_id
1 'polypeptide(L)'
;MEELDELIAEIDAVGIFVHNVSLSLPMFIPGFGVAWGAFAAFSTGMAFSVIKDASPMLANVPSLTVLFMSPFGLMEVAAYSIAMSRSYMIVHKMIKRMPIRPDYRVIGLEIAILIGLLLTGGFVEYYFIESITTDMPQI
;
A
#
# COMPACT_ATOMS: atom_id res chain seq x y z
N MET A 1 -12.15 -7.43 -24.23
CA MET A 1 -11.48 -6.15 -24.53
C MET A 1 -12.22 -5.04 -23.82
N GLU A 2 -13.53 -4.84 -24.02
CA GLU A 2 -14.33 -3.88 -23.20
C GLU A 2 -14.31 -4.15 -21.69
N GLU A 3 -14.53 -5.39 -21.21
CA GLU A 3 -14.41 -5.70 -19.77
C GLU A 3 -12.99 -5.46 -19.20
N LEU A 4 -11.96 -5.57 -20.03
CA LEU A 4 -10.57 -5.34 -19.62
C LEU A 4 -10.27 -3.84 -19.56
N ASP A 5 -10.78 -3.06 -20.52
CA ASP A 5 -10.64 -1.61 -20.57
C ASP A 5 -11.49 -0.92 -19.49
N GLU A 6 -12.64 -1.49 -19.12
CA GLU A 6 -13.48 -1.05 -17.99
C GLU A 6 -12.83 -1.41 -16.65
N LEU A 7 -12.18 -2.58 -16.53
CA LEU A 7 -11.31 -2.93 -15.38
C LEU A 7 -10.09 -2.02 -15.29
N ILE A 8 -9.51 -1.58 -16.41
CA ILE A 8 -8.38 -0.63 -16.44
C ILE A 8 -8.85 0.79 -16.10
N ALA A 9 -10.07 1.19 -16.49
CA ALA A 9 -10.68 2.46 -16.12
C ALA A 9 -11.16 2.51 -14.65
N GLU A 10 -11.43 1.35 -14.03
CA GLU A 10 -11.73 1.21 -12.60
C GLU A 10 -10.46 1.21 -11.72
N ILE A 11 -9.26 1.04 -12.32
CA ILE A 11 -7.96 1.40 -11.70
C ILE A 11 -7.78 2.93 -11.77
N ASP A 12 -8.81 3.67 -11.40
CA ASP A 12 -8.73 5.08 -11.11
C ASP A 12 -7.91 5.27 -9.83
N ALA A 13 -7.25 6.41 -9.64
CA ALA A 13 -6.47 6.73 -8.44
C ALA A 13 -7.26 6.47 -7.15
N VAL A 14 -8.59 6.64 -7.23
CA VAL A 14 -9.56 6.34 -6.16
C VAL A 14 -9.63 4.84 -5.85
N GLY A 15 -9.61 3.95 -6.84
CA GLY A 15 -9.62 2.50 -6.65
C GLY A 15 -8.36 2.00 -5.94
N ILE A 16 -7.18 2.47 -6.39
CA ILE A 16 -5.89 2.18 -5.74
C ILE A 16 -5.91 2.69 -4.30
N PHE A 17 -6.37 3.92 -4.08
CA PHE A 17 -6.50 4.51 -2.75
C PHE A 17 -7.41 3.67 -1.84
N VAL A 18 -8.63 3.34 -2.28
CA VAL A 18 -9.61 2.58 -1.49
C VAL A 18 -9.08 1.20 -1.14
N HIS A 19 -8.41 0.52 -2.09
CA HIS A 19 -7.82 -0.78 -1.83
C HIS A 19 -6.76 -0.71 -0.73
N ASN A 20 -5.81 0.22 -0.84
CA ASN A 20 -4.71 0.36 0.11
C ASN A 20 -5.16 0.86 1.49
N VAL A 21 -6.16 1.75 1.55
CA VAL A 21 -6.80 2.14 2.81
C VAL A 21 -7.50 0.94 3.46
N SER A 22 -8.26 0.16 2.67
CA SER A 22 -8.96 -1.02 3.19
C SER A 22 -8.01 -2.09 3.71
N LEU A 23 -6.85 -2.24 3.06
CA LEU A 23 -5.82 -3.20 3.46
C LEU A 23 -5.04 -2.75 4.70
N SER A 24 -4.82 -1.44 4.88
CA SER A 24 -4.09 -0.87 6.03
C SER A 24 -4.92 -0.64 7.28
N LEU A 25 -6.23 -0.41 7.19
CA LEU A 25 -7.07 -0.22 8.37
C LEU A 25 -7.00 -1.38 9.37
N PRO A 26 -7.06 -2.66 8.95
CA PRO A 26 -6.85 -3.79 9.84
C PRO A 26 -5.46 -3.81 10.48
N MET A 27 -4.45 -3.15 9.90
CA MET A 27 -3.11 -3.06 10.47
C MET A 27 -3.06 -2.25 11.77
N PHE A 28 -4.07 -1.46 12.10
CA PHE A 28 -4.16 -0.79 13.40
C PHE A 28 -4.68 -1.68 14.53
N ILE A 29 -5.20 -2.86 14.22
CA ILE A 29 -5.68 -3.80 15.23
C ILE A 29 -4.47 -4.31 16.04
N PRO A 30 -4.46 -4.19 17.38
CA PRO A 30 -3.33 -4.59 18.21
C PRO A 30 -2.93 -6.05 18.02
N GLY A 31 -1.66 -6.29 17.71
CA GLY A 31 -1.08 -7.63 17.48
C GLY A 31 -1.46 -8.27 16.15
N PHE A 32 -2.71 -8.13 15.72
CA PHE A 32 -3.15 -8.58 14.41
C PHE A 32 -2.45 -7.84 13.28
N GLY A 33 -2.24 -6.52 13.44
CA GLY A 33 -1.77 -5.68 12.36
C GLY A 33 -0.36 -6.00 11.84
N VAL A 34 0.53 -6.45 12.73
CA VAL A 34 1.86 -6.93 12.32
C VAL A 34 1.75 -8.22 11.48
N ALA A 35 0.91 -9.16 11.91
CA ALA A 35 0.69 -10.40 11.18
C ALA A 35 -0.01 -10.14 9.84
N TRP A 36 -0.99 -9.24 9.81
CA TRP A 36 -1.71 -8.83 8.61
C TRP A 36 -0.79 -8.13 7.60
N GLY A 37 0.04 -7.19 8.05
CA GLY A 37 1.01 -6.52 7.17
C GLY A 37 2.06 -7.47 6.61
N ALA A 38 2.55 -8.41 7.41
CA ALA A 38 3.47 -9.45 6.92
C ALA A 38 2.80 -10.38 5.89
N PHE A 39 1.53 -10.76 6.12
CA PHE A 39 0.75 -11.56 5.18
C PHE A 39 0.50 -10.81 3.87
N ALA A 40 0.12 -9.54 3.94
CA ALA A 40 -0.08 -8.70 2.76
C ALA A 40 1.20 -8.60 1.92
N ALA A 41 2.34 -8.30 2.55
CA ALA A 41 3.63 -8.23 1.85
C ALA A 41 4.02 -9.57 1.19
N PHE A 42 3.78 -10.69 1.88
CA PHE A 42 4.04 -12.02 1.33
C PHE A 42 3.11 -12.37 0.16
N SER A 43 1.82 -12.10 0.30
CA SER A 43 0.81 -12.34 -0.74
C SER A 43 1.10 -11.53 -2.00
N THR A 44 1.45 -10.25 -1.85
CA THR A 44 1.84 -9.39 -2.98
C THR A 44 3.11 -9.92 -3.65
N GLY A 45 4.13 -10.32 -2.87
CA GLY A 45 5.34 -10.93 -3.41
C GLY A 45 5.09 -12.21 -4.23
N MET A 46 4.20 -13.08 -3.74
CA MET A 46 3.78 -14.30 -4.44
C MET A 46 2.97 -14.00 -5.71
N ALA A 47 2.07 -13.02 -5.68
CA ALA A 47 1.33 -12.59 -6.86
C ALA A 47 2.29 -12.09 -7.96
N PHE A 48 3.30 -11.29 -7.59
CA PHE A 48 4.33 -10.85 -8.51
C PHE A 48 5.19 -12.00 -9.06
N SER A 49 5.51 -13.03 -8.27
CA SER A 49 6.27 -14.18 -8.81
C SER A 49 5.48 -14.95 -9.85
N VAL A 50 4.17 -15.12 -9.67
CA VAL A 50 3.30 -15.77 -10.67
C VAL A 50 3.22 -14.94 -11.95
N ILE A 51 3.07 -13.62 -11.85
CA ILE A 51 3.04 -12.71 -13.01
C ILE A 51 4.38 -12.73 -13.75
N LYS A 52 5.49 -12.77 -13.02
CA LYS A 52 6.85 -12.88 -13.58
C LYS A 52 7.02 -14.16 -14.40
N ASP A 53 6.50 -15.28 -13.91
CA ASP A 53 6.56 -16.57 -14.61
C ASP A 53 5.66 -16.58 -15.87
N ALA A 54 4.57 -15.80 -15.86
CA ALA A 54 3.62 -15.69 -16.96
C ALA A 54 4.01 -14.65 -18.03
N SER A 55 4.91 -13.70 -17.73
CA SER A 55 5.29 -12.61 -18.64
C SER A 55 6.81 -12.51 -18.84
N PRO A 56 7.33 -12.86 -20.04
CA PRO A 56 8.75 -12.79 -20.36
C PRO A 56 9.35 -11.38 -20.23
N MET A 57 8.53 -10.33 -20.35
CA MET A 57 8.96 -8.93 -20.19
C MET A 57 9.31 -8.57 -18.73
N LEU A 58 8.69 -9.25 -17.76
CA LEU A 58 8.89 -8.99 -16.33
C LEU A 58 9.92 -9.94 -15.70
N ALA A 59 10.43 -10.92 -16.47
CA ALA A 59 11.38 -11.94 -16.02
C ALA A 59 12.69 -11.38 -15.42
N ASN A 60 13.08 -10.17 -15.83
CA ASN A 60 14.32 -9.52 -15.35
C ASN A 60 14.07 -8.35 -14.39
N VAL A 61 12.83 -7.97 -14.10
CA VAL A 61 12.51 -6.89 -13.17
C VAL A 61 12.30 -7.48 -11.77
N PRO A 62 13.13 -7.14 -10.76
CA PRO A 62 12.86 -7.59 -9.40
C PRO A 62 11.53 -7.00 -8.92
N SER A 63 10.67 -7.81 -8.30
CA SER A 63 9.32 -7.44 -7.83
C SER A 63 9.33 -6.23 -6.89
N LEU A 64 10.35 -6.15 -6.04
CA LEU A 64 10.59 -5.01 -5.16
C LEU A 64 10.82 -3.69 -5.93
N THR A 65 11.40 -3.77 -7.13
CA THR A 65 11.72 -2.60 -7.95
C THR A 65 10.47 -1.94 -8.52
N VAL A 66 9.40 -2.69 -8.78
CA VAL A 66 8.13 -2.11 -9.22
C VAL A 66 7.50 -1.29 -8.09
N LEU A 67 7.55 -1.80 -6.86
CA LEU A 67 7.08 -1.10 -5.66
C LEU A 67 7.95 0.13 -5.32
N PHE A 68 9.27 0.06 -5.53
CA PHE A 68 10.19 1.16 -5.22
C PHE A 68 10.42 2.15 -6.37
N MET A 69 10.01 1.83 -7.60
CA MET A 69 10.08 2.76 -8.74
C MET A 69 8.91 3.73 -8.76
N SER A 70 7.75 3.38 -8.21
CA SER A 70 6.63 4.32 -8.14
C SER A 70 6.71 5.15 -6.85
N PRO A 71 6.54 6.48 -6.92
CA PRO A 71 6.45 7.33 -5.73
C PRO A 71 5.30 6.90 -4.80
N PHE A 72 4.27 6.27 -5.35
CA PHE A 72 3.17 5.68 -4.61
C PHE A 72 3.60 4.49 -3.74
N GLY A 73 4.35 3.53 -4.28
CA GLY A 73 4.76 2.36 -3.51
C GLY A 73 5.67 2.72 -2.33
N LEU A 74 6.46 3.78 -2.42
CA LEU A 74 7.20 4.34 -1.27
C LEU A 74 6.27 4.89 -0.18
N MET A 75 5.24 5.63 -0.58
CA MET A 75 4.22 6.16 0.35
C MET A 75 3.40 5.05 0.99
N GLU A 76 3.07 4.00 0.24
CA GLU A 76 2.37 2.80 0.71
C GLU A 76 3.17 2.05 1.79
N VAL A 77 4.45 1.78 1.51
CA VAL A 77 5.35 1.13 2.49
C VAL A 77 5.49 1.98 3.75
N ALA A 78 5.59 3.30 3.62
CA ALA A 78 5.64 4.21 4.76
C ALA A 78 4.35 4.18 5.59
N ALA A 79 3.19 4.26 4.92
CA ALA A 79 1.87 4.16 5.54
C ALA A 79 1.71 2.84 6.30
N TYR A 80 2.01 1.70 5.69
CA TYR A 80 1.87 0.39 6.31
C TYR A 80 2.83 0.21 7.48
N SER A 81 4.04 0.77 7.39
CA SER A 81 5.02 0.77 8.47
C SER A 81 4.51 1.55 9.70
N ILE A 82 3.83 2.68 9.51
CA ILE A 82 3.20 3.45 10.59
C ILE A 82 2.13 2.60 11.29
N ALA A 83 1.23 2.00 10.52
CA ALA A 83 0.13 1.20 11.07
C ALA A 83 0.64 -0.04 11.83
N MET A 84 1.57 -0.79 11.24
CA MET A 84 2.19 -1.96 11.87
C MET A 84 2.96 -1.59 13.15
N SER A 85 3.72 -0.48 13.13
CA SER A 85 4.46 0.02 14.29
C SER A 85 3.53 0.29 15.47
N ARG A 86 2.37 0.90 15.21
CA ARG A 86 1.37 1.16 16.25
C ARG A 86 0.78 -0.13 16.81
N SER A 87 0.44 -1.08 15.95
CA SER A 87 -0.04 -2.41 16.36
C SER A 87 0.95 -3.12 17.28
N TYR A 88 2.25 -3.07 16.94
CA TYR A 88 3.32 -3.61 17.77
C TYR A 88 3.44 -2.88 19.12
N MET A 89 3.42 -1.54 19.12
CA MET A 89 3.56 -0.74 20.33
C MET A 89 2.47 -1.04 21.35
N ILE A 90 1.23 -1.25 20.89
CA ILE A 90 0.11 -1.61 21.77
C ILE A 90 0.33 -2.99 22.39
N VAL A 91 0.79 -3.99 21.62
CA VAL A 91 1.15 -5.31 22.16
C VAL A 91 2.27 -5.20 23.19
N HIS A 92 3.30 -4.42 22.90
CA HIS A 92 4.41 -4.21 23.83
C HIS A 92 3.90 -3.63 25.17
N LYS A 93 3.01 -2.63 25.12
CA LYS A 93 2.37 -2.04 26.31
C LYS A 93 1.48 -3.04 27.05
N MET A 94 0.75 -3.91 26.34
CA MET A 94 -0.04 -4.98 26.95
C MET A 94 0.83 -5.98 27.73
N ILE A 95 1.94 -6.42 27.12
CA ILE A 95 2.91 -7.34 27.77
C ILE A 95 3.52 -6.67 29.02
N LYS A 96 3.87 -5.38 28.92
CA LYS A 96 4.47 -4.59 30.01
C LYS A 96 3.46 -4.05 31.03
N ARG A 97 2.15 -4.37 30.90
CA ARG A 97 1.06 -3.89 31.77
C ARG A 97 1.00 -2.36 31.92
N MET A 98 1.35 -1.62 30.87
CA MET A 98 1.29 -0.16 30.84
C MET A 98 -0.09 0.35 30.41
N PRO A 99 -0.53 1.54 30.87
CA PRO A 99 -1.81 2.10 30.45
C PRO A 99 -1.80 2.45 28.95
N ILE A 100 -2.77 1.88 28.22
CA ILE A 100 -2.98 2.05 26.76
C ILE A 100 -4.02 3.14 26.44
N ARG A 101 -4.79 3.56 27.46
CA ARG A 101 -5.88 4.53 27.35
C ARG A 101 -5.49 5.91 26.78
N PRO A 102 -4.26 6.45 26.89
CA PRO A 102 -3.95 7.75 26.30
C PRO A 102 -3.71 7.72 24.78
N ASP A 103 -3.58 6.53 24.17
CA ASP A 103 -3.05 6.41 22.81
C ASP A 103 -4.08 6.67 21.71
N TYR A 104 -5.39 6.72 22.00
CA TYR A 104 -6.44 6.86 20.98
C TYR A 104 -6.31 8.13 20.12
N ARG A 105 -5.84 9.25 20.71
CA ARG A 105 -5.61 10.50 19.95
C ARG A 105 -4.46 10.35 18.97
N VAL A 106 -3.42 9.63 19.36
CA VAL A 106 -2.25 9.37 18.52
C VAL A 106 -2.62 8.40 17.40
N ILE A 107 -3.39 7.35 17.70
CA ILE A 107 -3.90 6.40 16.70
C ILE A 107 -4.77 7.13 15.67
N GLY A 108 -5.68 8.01 16.11
CA GLY A 108 -6.49 8.80 15.19
C GLY A 108 -5.66 9.71 14.28
N LEU A 109 -4.61 10.34 14.81
CA LEU A 109 -3.68 11.14 14.02
C LEU A 109 -2.89 10.30 13.01
N GLU A 110 -2.41 9.12 13.41
CA GLU A 110 -1.69 8.21 12.52
C GLU A 110 -2.58 7.66 11.41
N ILE A 111 -3.85 7.37 11.69
CA ILE A 111 -4.84 7.00 10.65
C ILE A 111 -5.02 8.16 9.68
N ALA A 112 -5.13 9.41 10.16
CA ALA A 112 -5.26 10.58 9.30
C ALA A 112 -4.01 10.79 8.41
N ILE A 113 -2.81 10.63 8.97
CA ILE A 113 -1.54 10.70 8.23
C ILE A 113 -1.48 9.59 7.19
N LEU A 114 -1.87 8.37 7.55
CA LEU A 114 -1.90 7.23 6.65
C LEU A 114 -2.84 7.50 5.46
N ILE A 115 -4.07 7.94 5.73
CA ILE A 115 -5.05 8.27 4.69
C ILE A 115 -4.50 9.38 3.79
N GLY A 116 -3.89 10.42 4.37
CA GLY A 116 -3.26 11.50 3.61
C GLY A 116 -2.11 11.02 2.72
N LEU A 117 -1.25 10.13 3.21
CA LEU A 117 -0.15 9.54 2.45
C LEU A 117 -0.67 8.70 1.27
N LEU A 118 -1.65 7.83 1.51
CA LEU A 118 -2.22 6.98 0.47
C LEU A 118 -3.01 7.78 -0.57
N LEU A 119 -3.73 8.82 -0.13
CA LEU A 119 -4.45 9.71 -1.04
C LEU A 119 -3.47 10.50 -1.91
N THR A 120 -2.47 11.13 -1.29
CA THR A 120 -1.44 11.87 -2.03
C THR A 120 -0.70 10.92 -2.99
N GLY A 121 -0.39 9.72 -2.54
CA GLY A 121 0.26 8.71 -3.35
C GLY A 121 -0.56 8.33 -4.59
N GLY A 122 -1.87 8.08 -4.44
CA GLY A 122 -2.75 7.74 -5.56
C GLY A 122 -2.80 8.87 -6.61
N PHE A 123 -2.87 10.13 -6.16
CA PHE A 123 -2.80 11.29 -7.08
C PHE A 123 -1.42 11.42 -7.74
N VAL A 124 -0.33 11.22 -7.01
CA VAL A 124 1.03 11.29 -7.57
C VAL A 124 1.26 10.20 -8.60
N GLU A 125 0.75 8.99 -8.39
CA GLU A 125 0.83 7.89 -9.37
C GLU A 125 0.05 8.20 -10.64
N TYR A 126 -1.17 8.74 -10.49
CA TYR A 126 -1.96 9.20 -11.63
C TYR A 126 -1.19 10.21 -12.49
N TYR A 127 -0.63 11.26 -11.88
CA TYR A 127 0.17 12.25 -12.60
C TYR A 127 1.46 11.66 -13.20
N PHE A 128 2.09 10.71 -12.51
CA PHE A 128 3.28 10.03 -13.01
C PHE A 128 2.98 9.22 -14.27
N ILE A 129 1.91 8.44 -14.28
CA ILE A 129 1.46 7.67 -15.45
C ILE A 129 1.08 8.63 -16.59
N GLU A 130 0.27 9.65 -16.32
CA GLU A 130 -0.15 10.65 -17.32
C GLU A 130 1.06 11.35 -17.97
N SER A 131 2.07 11.71 -17.17
CA SER A 131 3.29 12.35 -17.68
C SER A 131 4.10 11.43 -18.60
N ILE A 132 4.20 10.13 -18.27
CA ILE A 132 4.89 9.14 -19.10
C ILE A 132 4.13 8.92 -20.41
N THR A 133 2.80 8.82 -20.37
CA THR A 133 1.97 8.63 -21.57
C THR A 133 2.00 9.85 -22.49
N THR A 134 2.10 11.06 -21.95
CA THR A 134 2.15 12.30 -22.75
C THR A 134 3.48 12.47 -23.49
N ASP A 135 4.59 11.95 -22.95
CA ASP A 135 5.92 12.00 -23.57
C ASP A 135 6.19 10.85 -24.57
N MET A 136 5.28 9.89 -24.72
CA MET A 136 5.37 8.87 -25.77
C MET A 136 4.83 9.44 -27.10
N PRO A 137 5.61 9.42 -28.19
CA PRO A 137 5.07 9.79 -29.49
C PRO A 137 3.94 8.81 -29.83
N GLN A 138 2.76 9.35 -30.16
CA GLN A 138 1.64 8.60 -30.70
C GLN A 138 2.15 7.89 -31.97
N ILE A 139 2.28 6.57 -31.91
CA ILE A 139 2.62 5.70 -33.07
C ILE A 139 1.35 5.24 -33.76
#